data_AF-A0A9J9KY99-F1
#
_entry.id   AF-A0A9J9KY99-F1
#
_cell.length_a   1.000
_cell.length_b   1.000
_cell.length_c   1.000
_cell.angle_alpha   90.00
_cell.angle_beta   90.00
_cell.angle_gamma   90.00
#
_symmetry.space_group_name_H-M   'P 1'
#
loop_
_entity.id
_entity.type
_entity.pdbx_description
1 polymer ?
#
loop_
_entity_poly.entity_id
_entity_poly.type
_entity_poly.pdbx_seq_one_letter_code
_entity_poly.pdbx_strand_id
1 'polypeptide(L)'
;MTYFREPFLKLIENAFYGDAKWFYNKTNNEGATVKRTRLEESTCPVARSLDIIGDWWSLLIVRDALRGLKRFGEFQKSLGIAKNMLASRLKQLVEEGILVLQPASDGSAWQEYVLTEKGRALQTVLVALSQWGNDFLFADNEFGSVLVDAQNRRPLRRLTIVSNDGRELSPDDVVTKLP
;
A
#
# COMPACT_ATOMS: atom_id res chain seq x y z
N MET A 1 -43.56 9.10 7.56
CA MET A 1 -43.57 8.85 6.11
C MET A 1 -42.27 9.35 5.53
N THR A 2 -41.51 8.43 5.00
CA THR A 2 -40.12 8.48 4.51
C THR A 2 -39.92 9.32 3.24
N TYR A 3 -38.84 10.13 3.17
CA TYR A 3 -38.03 10.23 1.96
C TYR A 3 -36.62 10.81 2.22
N PHE A 4 -35.61 10.00 1.91
CA PHE A 4 -34.27 10.27 1.38
C PHE A 4 -33.51 11.56 1.75
N ARG A 5 -32.33 11.38 2.36
CA ARG A 5 -31.18 12.27 2.16
C ARG A 5 -29.88 11.46 2.07
N GLU A 6 -29.63 10.96 0.87
CA GLU A 6 -28.30 10.64 0.35
C GLU A 6 -27.55 11.96 0.07
N PRO A 7 -26.49 12.31 0.83
CA PRO A 7 -25.33 12.90 0.17
C PRO A 7 -23.96 12.56 0.77
N PHE A 8 -23.80 11.53 1.61
CA PHE A 8 -22.49 11.25 2.23
C PHE A 8 -21.60 10.31 1.40
N LEU A 9 -22.18 9.48 0.52
CA LEU A 9 -21.42 8.55 -0.33
C LEU A 9 -20.78 9.21 -1.56
N LYS A 10 -21.27 10.37 -2.02
CA LYS A 10 -20.69 11.09 -3.17
C LYS A 10 -19.43 11.91 -2.82
N LEU A 11 -19.18 12.20 -1.55
CA LEU A 11 -17.97 12.94 -1.15
C LEU A 11 -16.73 12.03 -1.08
N ILE A 12 -16.91 10.75 -0.74
CA ILE A 12 -15.82 9.76 -0.66
C ILE A 12 -15.41 9.30 -2.07
N GLU A 13 -16.33 9.22 -3.03
CA GLU A 13 -16.01 8.83 -4.42
C GLU A 13 -15.14 9.85 -5.16
N ASN A 14 -15.27 11.15 -4.87
CA ASN A 14 -14.53 12.20 -5.58
C ASN A 14 -13.10 12.40 -5.07
N ALA A 15 -12.80 12.06 -3.82
CA ALA A 15 -11.45 12.15 -3.27
C ALA A 15 -10.50 11.06 -3.84
N PHE A 16 -11.04 9.91 -4.26
CA PHE A 16 -10.24 8.83 -4.86
C PHE A 16 -9.96 9.02 -6.36
N TYR A 17 -10.77 9.81 -7.08
CA TYR A 17 -10.68 9.94 -8.54
C TYR A 17 -9.78 11.09 -9.03
N GLY A 18 -9.49 12.08 -8.18
CA GLY A 18 -8.66 13.25 -8.51
C GLY A 18 -7.15 12.95 -8.59
N ASP A 19 -6.65 12.10 -7.68
CA ASP A 19 -5.21 11.81 -7.57
C ASP A 19 -4.68 11.02 -8.76
N ALA A 20 -5.45 10.05 -9.28
CA ALA A 20 -5.02 9.22 -10.40
C ALA A 20 -4.65 10.03 -11.66
N LYS A 21 -5.29 11.18 -11.88
CA LYS A 21 -5.06 12.06 -13.03
C LYS A 21 -3.82 12.95 -12.86
N TRP A 22 -3.48 13.32 -11.62
CA TRP A 22 -2.23 14.02 -11.29
C TRP A 22 -1.02 13.09 -11.46
N PHE A 23 -1.13 11.83 -11.03
CA PHE A 23 -0.08 10.83 -11.19
C PHE A 23 0.18 10.45 -12.66
N TYR A 24 -0.87 10.30 -13.48
CA TYR A 24 -0.74 9.94 -14.91
C TYR A 24 0.11 10.93 -15.74
N ASN A 25 0.08 12.22 -15.40
CA ASN A 25 0.84 13.24 -16.14
C ASN A 25 2.31 13.37 -15.68
N LYS A 26 2.68 12.90 -14.49
CA LYS A 26 4.05 13.01 -13.96
C LYS A 26 4.96 11.87 -14.42
N THR A 27 4.42 10.71 -14.81
CA THR A 27 5.22 9.52 -15.18
C THR A 27 5.66 9.46 -16.65
N ASN A 28 5.09 10.29 -17.52
CA ASN A 28 5.31 10.17 -18.96
C ASN A 28 6.48 11.04 -19.50
N ASN A 29 7.23 11.73 -18.63
CA ASN A 29 8.22 12.71 -19.09
C ASN A 29 9.67 12.52 -18.61
N GLU A 30 10.07 11.31 -18.20
CA GLU A 30 11.48 11.01 -17.93
C GLU A 30 11.89 9.66 -18.54
N GLY A 31 12.28 9.72 -19.81
CA GLY A 31 12.85 8.62 -20.58
C GLY A 31 14.29 8.27 -20.19
N ALA A 32 14.53 7.97 -18.91
CA ALA A 32 15.74 7.30 -18.46
C ALA A 32 15.37 5.90 -17.93
N THR A 33 15.63 4.87 -18.73
CA THR A 33 15.57 3.48 -18.28
C THR A 33 16.71 3.23 -17.28
N VAL A 34 16.48 3.61 -16.02
CA VAL A 34 17.32 3.17 -14.91
C VAL A 34 17.15 1.65 -14.82
N LYS A 35 18.16 0.91 -15.27
CA LYS A 35 18.23 -0.54 -15.12
C LYS A 35 18.30 -0.80 -13.61
N ARG A 36 17.20 -1.30 -13.02
CA ARG A 36 17.11 -1.57 -11.58
C ARG A 36 18.28 -2.45 -11.15
N THR A 37 19.13 -1.93 -10.26
CA THR A 37 20.17 -2.72 -9.58
C THR A 37 19.47 -3.80 -8.78
N ARG A 38 19.80 -5.08 -9.00
CA ARG A 38 19.36 -6.16 -8.12
C ARG A 38 20.15 -6.08 -6.82
N LEU A 39 19.44 -5.87 -5.72
CA LEU A 39 19.91 -5.81 -4.34
C LEU A 39 19.65 -7.14 -3.58
N GLU A 40 19.22 -8.20 -4.28
CA GLU A 40 19.05 -9.55 -3.74
C GLU A 40 20.27 -10.05 -2.95
N GLU A 41 21.47 -9.68 -3.40
CA GLU A 41 22.76 -10.05 -2.77
C GLU A 41 23.17 -9.08 -1.65
N SER A 42 22.46 -7.97 -1.45
CA SER A 42 22.78 -6.99 -0.41
C SER A 42 22.69 -7.62 0.97
N THR A 43 23.62 -7.31 1.86
CA THR A 43 23.51 -7.70 3.28
C THR A 43 22.49 -6.84 4.04
N CYS A 44 22.00 -5.75 3.42
CA CYS A 44 21.03 -4.84 4.00
C CYS A 44 19.58 -5.34 3.75
N PRO A 45 18.81 -5.67 4.81
CA PRO A 45 17.43 -6.12 4.66
C PRO A 45 16.51 -5.06 4.05
N VAL A 46 16.78 -3.76 4.30
CA VAL A 46 16.03 -2.65 3.69
C VAL A 46 16.24 -2.64 2.18
N ALA A 47 17.48 -2.81 1.72
CA ALA A 47 17.80 -2.86 0.30
C ALA A 47 17.07 -4.01 -0.41
N ARG A 48 17.11 -5.23 0.16
CA ARG A 48 16.35 -6.37 -0.37
C ARG A 48 14.85 -6.14 -0.38
N SER A 49 14.31 -5.48 0.64
CA SER A 49 12.89 -5.14 0.69
C SER A 49 12.52 -4.16 -0.44
N LEU A 50 13.36 -3.15 -0.68
CA LEU A 50 13.13 -2.16 -1.73
C LEU A 50 13.18 -2.76 -3.13
N ASP A 51 13.83 -3.89 -3.38
CA ASP A 51 13.73 -4.61 -4.66
C ASP A 51 12.34 -5.16 -4.93
N ILE A 52 11.66 -5.60 -3.89
CA ILE A 52 10.35 -6.27 -3.99
C ILE A 52 9.23 -5.23 -3.96
N ILE A 53 9.27 -4.31 -2.99
CA ILE A 53 8.17 -3.38 -2.68
C ILE A 53 8.51 -1.91 -2.90
N GLY A 54 9.72 -1.59 -3.38
CA GLY A 54 10.19 -0.20 -3.49
C GLY A 54 9.63 0.59 -4.67
N ASP A 55 8.81 -0.01 -5.54
CA ASP A 55 8.03 0.76 -6.50
C ASP A 55 6.69 1.18 -5.90
N TRP A 56 6.23 2.38 -6.24
CA TRP A 56 5.01 2.97 -5.67
C TRP A 56 3.74 2.14 -5.84
N TRP A 57 3.65 1.29 -6.87
CA TRP A 57 2.43 0.57 -7.21
C TRP A 57 2.31 -0.67 -6.32
N SER A 58 3.43 -1.30 -5.99
CA SER A 58 3.45 -2.49 -5.14
C SER A 58 2.76 -2.25 -3.80
N LEU A 59 3.11 -1.17 -3.08
CA LEU A 59 2.47 -0.87 -1.80
C LEU A 59 1.02 -0.37 -1.94
N LEU A 60 0.66 0.30 -3.03
CA LEU A 60 -0.72 0.69 -3.29
C LEU A 60 -1.62 -0.50 -3.64
N ILE A 61 -1.11 -1.50 -4.37
CA ILE A 61 -1.81 -2.76 -4.64
C ILE A 61 -2.02 -3.52 -3.33
N VAL A 62 -0.97 -3.62 -2.49
CA VAL A 62 -1.08 -4.29 -1.18
C VAL A 62 -2.08 -3.57 -0.27
N ARG A 63 -2.08 -2.23 -0.25
CA ARG A 63 -3.09 -1.43 0.48
C ARG A 63 -4.51 -1.78 0.06
N ASP A 64 -4.75 -1.89 -1.25
CA ASP A 64 -6.07 -2.21 -1.79
C ASP A 64 -6.45 -3.68 -1.51
N ALA A 65 -5.49 -4.61 -1.56
CA ALA A 65 -5.69 -6.00 -1.21
C ALA A 65 -6.03 -6.18 0.28
N LEU A 66 -5.39 -5.41 1.18
CA LEU A 66 -5.73 -5.37 2.61
C LEU A 66 -7.15 -4.84 2.87
N ARG A 67 -7.67 -3.99 1.97
CA ARG A 67 -9.06 -3.52 1.99
C ARG A 67 -10.05 -4.52 1.39
N GLY A 68 -9.56 -5.65 0.86
CA GLY A 68 -10.37 -6.74 0.34
C GLY A 68 -10.54 -6.76 -1.18
N LEU A 69 -9.84 -5.90 -1.94
CA LEU A 69 -9.83 -6.02 -3.40
C LEU A 69 -9.07 -7.28 -3.80
N LYS A 70 -9.62 -8.03 -4.76
CA LYS A 70 -9.08 -9.33 -5.18
C LYS A 70 -9.00 -9.51 -6.68
N ARG A 71 -9.70 -8.70 -7.48
CA ARG A 71 -9.78 -8.88 -8.93
C ARG A 71 -8.99 -7.81 -9.67
N PHE A 72 -8.45 -8.17 -10.83
CA PHE A 72 -7.70 -7.24 -11.69
C PHE A 72 -8.48 -5.94 -11.97
N GLY A 73 -9.76 -6.06 -12.32
CA GLY A 73 -10.61 -4.90 -12.61
C GLY A 73 -10.84 -3.99 -11.41
N GLU A 74 -10.87 -4.54 -10.19
CA GLU A 74 -11.03 -3.77 -8.96
C GLU A 74 -9.77 -2.94 -8.70
N PHE A 75 -8.58 -3.55 -8.79
CA PHE A 75 -7.30 -2.83 -8.67
C PHE A 75 -7.16 -1.78 -9.76
N GLN A 76 -7.51 -2.10 -11.01
CA GLN A 76 -7.41 -1.17 -12.13
C GLN A 76 -8.33 0.04 -11.94
N LYS A 77 -9.56 -0.18 -11.47
CA LYS A 77 -10.52 0.88 -11.17
C LYS A 77 -10.07 1.74 -9.99
N SER A 78 -9.57 1.12 -8.93
CA SER A 78 -9.14 1.80 -7.70
C SER A 78 -7.89 2.67 -7.91
N LEU A 79 -6.90 2.16 -8.66
CA LEU A 79 -5.60 2.81 -8.82
C LEU A 79 -5.49 3.71 -10.06
N GLY A 80 -6.40 3.58 -11.04
CA GLY A 80 -6.33 4.31 -12.30
C GLY A 80 -5.09 3.99 -13.16
N ILE A 81 -4.38 2.92 -12.82
CA ILE A 81 -3.14 2.49 -13.46
C ILE A 81 -3.41 1.85 -14.83
N ALA A 82 -2.48 2.02 -15.77
CA ALA A 82 -2.52 1.35 -17.07
C ALA A 82 -2.50 -0.19 -16.92
N LYS A 83 -3.33 -0.89 -17.71
CA LYS A 83 -3.52 -2.36 -17.60
C LYS A 83 -2.21 -3.15 -17.69
N ASN A 84 -1.32 -2.80 -18.61
CA ASN A 84 -0.04 -3.50 -18.79
C ASN A 84 0.87 -3.34 -17.57
N MET A 85 0.90 -2.14 -16.98
CA MET A 85 1.69 -1.88 -15.76
C MET A 85 1.11 -2.65 -14.57
N LEU A 86 -0.22 -2.64 -14.41
CA LEU A 86 -0.88 -3.42 -13.36
C LEU A 86 -0.62 -4.93 -13.50
N ALA A 87 -0.74 -5.46 -14.72
CA ALA A 87 -0.48 -6.87 -14.99
C ALA A 87 0.96 -7.24 -14.63
N SER A 88 1.93 -6.40 -15.01
CA SER A 88 3.33 -6.59 -14.65
C SER A 88 3.55 -6.58 -13.14
N ARG A 89 2.92 -5.65 -12.40
CA ARG A 89 3.09 -5.54 -10.95
C ARG A 89 2.41 -6.67 -10.18
N LEU A 90 1.18 -7.03 -10.55
CA LEU A 90 0.50 -8.18 -9.96
C LEU A 90 1.29 -9.47 -10.18
N LYS A 91 1.83 -9.67 -11.39
CA LYS A 91 2.71 -10.81 -11.68
C LYS A 91 3.93 -10.83 -10.77
N GLN A 92 4.64 -9.71 -10.64
CA GLN A 92 5.81 -9.62 -9.75
C GLN A 92 5.46 -9.90 -8.28
N LEU A 93 4.36 -9.33 -7.77
CA LEU A 93 3.92 -9.58 -6.40
C LEU A 93 3.54 -11.04 -6.16
N VAL A 94 3.06 -11.75 -7.19
CA VAL A 94 2.82 -13.20 -7.12
C VAL A 94 4.14 -13.99 -7.14
N GLU A 95 5.08 -13.64 -8.03
CA GLU A 95 6.41 -14.26 -8.10
C GLU A 95 7.18 -14.11 -6.79
N GLU A 96 7.05 -12.96 -6.14
CA GLU A 96 7.67 -12.64 -4.85
C GLU A 96 6.92 -13.22 -3.64
N GLY A 97 5.81 -13.93 -3.87
CA GLY A 97 4.99 -14.55 -2.83
C GLY A 97 4.33 -13.55 -1.90
N ILE A 98 4.12 -12.30 -2.33
CA ILE A 98 3.29 -11.30 -1.63
C ILE A 98 1.81 -11.58 -1.85
N LEU A 99 1.47 -11.94 -3.08
CA LEU A 99 0.14 -12.38 -3.50
C LEU A 99 0.19 -13.84 -3.97
N VAL A 100 -0.96 -14.49 -3.97
CA VAL A 100 -1.19 -15.77 -4.65
C VAL A 100 -2.44 -15.67 -5.51
N LEU A 101 -2.46 -16.40 -6.62
CA LEU A 101 -3.66 -16.60 -7.43
C LEU A 101 -4.41 -17.83 -6.92
N GLN A 102 -5.70 -17.67 -6.67
CA GLN A 102 -6.59 -18.77 -6.31
C GLN A 102 -7.91 -18.69 -7.08
N PRO A 103 -8.65 -19.81 -7.24
CA PRO A 103 -10.00 -19.78 -7.78
C PRO A 103 -10.89 -18.80 -7.01
N ALA A 104 -11.80 -18.14 -7.73
CA ALA A 104 -12.71 -17.19 -7.12
C ALA A 104 -13.61 -17.86 -6.07
N SER A 105 -13.84 -17.14 -4.97
CA SER A 105 -14.59 -17.67 -3.83
C SER A 105 -16.09 -17.82 -4.14
N ASP A 106 -16.57 -17.15 -5.19
CA ASP A 106 -17.95 -17.17 -5.67
C ASP A 106 -18.26 -18.33 -6.64
N GLY A 107 -17.30 -19.23 -6.87
CA GLY A 107 -17.45 -20.38 -7.77
C GLY A 107 -17.39 -20.03 -9.25
N SER A 108 -17.07 -18.78 -9.60
CA SER A 108 -16.84 -18.39 -10.98
C SER A 108 -15.49 -18.90 -11.50
N ALA A 109 -15.32 -18.89 -12.83
CA ALA A 109 -14.05 -19.27 -13.48
C ALA A 109 -12.93 -18.22 -13.31
N TRP A 110 -13.18 -17.15 -12.57
CA TRP A 110 -12.20 -16.08 -12.34
C TRP A 110 -11.13 -16.50 -11.32
N GLN A 111 -10.00 -15.79 -11.36
CA GLN A 111 -8.96 -15.90 -10.35
C GLN A 111 -8.97 -14.68 -9.43
N GLU A 112 -8.71 -14.90 -8.15
CA GLU A 112 -8.54 -13.89 -7.12
C GLU A 112 -7.06 -13.78 -6.75
N TYR A 113 -6.57 -12.55 -6.63
CA TYR A 113 -5.30 -12.22 -6.00
C TYR A 113 -5.53 -12.09 -4.49
N VAL A 114 -4.85 -12.91 -3.71
CA VAL A 114 -4.99 -12.95 -2.25
C VAL A 114 -3.65 -12.77 -1.58
N LEU A 115 -3.62 -11.97 -0.50
CA LEU A 115 -2.40 -11.77 0.29
C LEU A 115 -1.99 -13.06 1.00
N THR A 116 -0.72 -13.40 0.84
CA THR A 116 -0.04 -14.42 1.65
C THR A 116 0.27 -13.87 3.04
N GLU A 117 0.84 -14.69 3.92
CA GLU A 117 1.38 -14.21 5.21
C GLU A 117 2.45 -13.13 5.01
N LYS A 118 3.38 -13.34 4.07
CA LYS A 118 4.42 -12.35 3.68
C LYS A 118 3.78 -11.03 3.23
N GLY A 119 2.69 -11.09 2.46
CA GLY A 119 1.97 -9.90 2.02
C GLY A 119 1.18 -9.20 3.14
N ARG A 120 0.58 -9.96 4.06
CA ARG A 120 -0.14 -9.39 5.22
C ARG A 120 0.81 -8.68 6.18
N ALA A 121 2.03 -9.18 6.34
CA ALA A 121 3.06 -8.54 7.18
C ALA A 121 3.41 -7.11 6.72
N LEU A 122 3.18 -6.75 5.45
CA LEU A 122 3.36 -5.39 4.93
C LEU A 122 2.36 -4.37 5.50
N GLN A 123 1.31 -4.82 6.21
CA GLN A 123 0.38 -3.91 6.89
C GLN A 123 1.12 -2.96 7.85
N THR A 124 2.12 -3.44 8.60
CA THR A 124 2.90 -2.58 9.50
C THR A 124 3.66 -1.50 8.76
N VAL A 125 4.24 -1.83 7.59
CA VAL A 125 4.93 -0.85 6.73
C VAL A 125 3.94 0.21 6.22
N LEU A 126 2.73 -0.20 5.82
CA LEU A 126 1.69 0.73 5.38
C LEU A 126 1.18 1.62 6.52
N VAL A 127 1.08 1.13 7.74
CA VAL A 127 0.75 1.96 8.91
C VAL A 127 1.82 3.02 9.14
N ALA A 128 3.10 2.63 9.11
CA ALA A 128 4.22 3.56 9.28
C ALA A 128 4.21 4.65 8.20
N LEU A 129 4.05 4.27 6.92
CA LEU A 129 3.95 5.21 5.81
C LEU A 129 2.74 6.13 5.92
N SER A 130 1.58 5.61 6.34
CA SER A 130 0.36 6.41 6.52
C SER A 130 0.51 7.43 7.64
N GLN A 131 1.14 7.07 8.76
CA GLN A 131 1.36 8.00 9.87
C GLN A 131 2.38 9.09 9.49
N TRP A 132 3.50 8.70 8.87
CA TRP A 132 4.48 9.67 8.37
C TRP A 132 3.86 10.61 7.32
N GLY A 133 3.07 10.10 6.39
CA GLY A 133 2.39 10.93 5.40
C GLY A 133 1.44 11.94 6.04
N ASN A 134 0.62 11.51 7.01
CA ASN A 134 -0.30 12.40 7.73
C ASN A 134 0.43 13.50 8.52
N ASP A 135 1.62 13.22 9.05
CA ASP A 135 2.39 14.19 9.84
C ASP A 135 3.08 15.24 8.98
N PHE A 136 3.48 14.91 7.74
CA PHE A 136 4.45 15.73 7.00
C PHE A 136 4.01 16.14 5.58
N LEU A 137 3.00 15.52 4.98
CA LEU A 137 2.67 15.72 3.56
C LEU A 137 1.37 16.47 3.29
N PHE A 138 0.54 16.71 4.31
CA PHE A 138 -0.73 17.42 4.16
C PHE A 138 -0.59 18.87 4.62
N ALA A 139 -1.19 19.80 3.89
CA ALA A 139 -1.28 21.20 4.31
C ALA A 139 -2.23 21.37 5.52
N ASP A 140 -2.16 22.52 6.21
CA ASP A 140 -2.93 22.80 7.44
C ASP A 140 -4.46 22.62 7.32
N ASN A 141 -5.00 22.61 6.11
CA ASN A 141 -6.43 22.43 5.81
C ASN A 141 -6.74 21.17 4.99
N GLU A 142 -5.76 20.28 4.82
CA GLU A 142 -5.92 19.00 4.15
C GLU A 142 -5.91 17.86 5.18
N PHE A 143 -6.77 16.87 4.97
CA PHE A 143 -6.85 15.69 5.83
C PHE A 143 -6.55 14.44 5.02
N GLY A 144 -5.48 13.74 5.38
CA GLY A 144 -5.24 12.40 4.88
C GLY A 144 -6.18 11.38 5.49
N SER A 145 -6.29 10.23 4.84
CA SER A 145 -7.02 9.10 5.44
C SER A 145 -6.30 8.61 6.69
N VAL A 146 -7.07 8.36 7.75
CA VAL A 146 -6.55 7.80 9.02
C VAL A 146 -6.92 6.33 9.13
N LEU A 147 -5.93 5.51 9.47
CA LEU A 147 -6.16 4.10 9.79
C LEU A 147 -6.74 3.96 11.20
N VAL A 148 -7.79 3.16 11.33
CA VAL A 148 -8.52 2.98 12.59
C VAL A 148 -8.58 1.51 13.00
N ASP A 149 -8.75 1.26 14.30
CA ASP A 149 -9.13 -0.05 14.83
C ASP A 149 -10.53 -0.42 14.31
N ALA A 150 -10.65 -1.64 13.78
CA ALA A 150 -11.90 -2.15 13.24
C ALA A 150 -13.00 -2.28 14.32
N GLN A 151 -12.63 -2.51 15.58
CA GLN A 151 -13.61 -2.73 16.66
C GLN A 151 -14.29 -1.45 17.11
N ASN A 152 -13.52 -0.40 17.41
CA ASN A 152 -14.02 0.84 18.01
C ASN A 152 -13.91 2.08 17.11
N ARG A 153 -13.33 1.92 15.90
CA ARG A 153 -13.13 2.99 14.91
C ARG A 153 -12.26 4.16 15.39
N ARG A 154 -11.43 3.94 16.42
CA ARG A 154 -10.46 4.93 16.88
C ARG A 154 -9.18 4.87 16.05
N PRO A 155 -8.50 6.00 15.80
CA PRO A 155 -7.21 6.02 15.15
C PRO A 155 -6.21 5.06 15.80
N LEU A 156 -5.40 4.39 14.98
CA LEU A 156 -4.29 3.60 15.49
C LEU A 156 -3.31 4.50 16.26
N ARG A 157 -2.78 3.99 17.37
CA ARG A 157 -1.69 4.67 18.10
C ARG A 157 -0.48 4.82 17.17
N ARG A 158 0.26 5.93 17.35
CA ARG A 158 1.55 6.14 16.68
C ARG A 158 2.47 4.94 16.90
N LEU A 159 3.09 4.46 15.83
CA LEU A 159 4.14 3.43 15.93
C LEU A 159 5.34 4.01 16.66
N THR A 160 5.83 3.26 17.64
CA THR A 160 7.04 3.57 18.39
C THR A 160 8.00 2.39 18.30
N ILE A 161 9.30 2.68 18.33
CA ILE A 161 10.32 1.65 18.42
C ILE A 161 10.51 1.35 19.90
N VAL A 162 10.37 0.08 20.28
CA VAL A 162 10.48 -0.37 21.66
C VAL A 162 11.57 -1.43 21.74
N SER A 163 12.52 -1.26 22.66
CA SER A 163 13.58 -2.24 22.89
C SER A 163 13.05 -3.50 23.57
N ASN A 164 13.85 -4.56 23.56
CA ASN A 164 13.49 -5.85 24.16
C ASN A 164 13.20 -5.78 25.68
N ASP A 165 13.70 -4.75 26.37
CA ASP A 165 13.43 -4.46 27.78
C ASP A 165 12.22 -3.54 28.01
N GLY A 166 11.51 -3.14 26.96
CA GLY A 166 10.27 -2.37 27.03
C GLY A 166 10.43 -0.84 27.01
N ARG A 167 11.65 -0.31 26.91
CA ARG A 167 11.87 1.14 26.77
C ARG A 167 11.54 1.60 25.36
N GLU A 168 10.99 2.81 25.24
CA GLU A 168 10.85 3.48 23.94
C GLU A 168 12.22 4.01 23.49
N LEU A 169 12.53 3.84 22.20
CA LEU A 169 13.80 4.22 21.59
C LEU A 169 13.57 5.39 20.63
N SER A 170 14.41 6.42 20.74
CA SER A 170 14.54 7.49 19.76
C SER A 170 15.38 7.02 18.56
N PRO A 171 15.39 7.78 17.44
CA PRO A 171 16.27 7.47 16.31
C PRO A 171 17.75 7.35 16.69
N ASP A 172 18.22 8.15 17.66
CA ASP A 172 19.61 8.14 18.12
C ASP A 172 19.96 6.89 18.94
N ASP A 173 18.95 6.16 19.43
CA ASP A 173 19.13 4.91 20.19
C ASP A 173 19.20 3.66 19.28
N VAL A 174 18.97 3.79 17.98
CA VAL A 174 18.91 2.68 17.02
C VAL A 174 20.18 2.63 16.17
N VAL A 175 20.98 1.57 16.36
CA VAL A 175 22.22 1.35 15.62
C VAL A 175 22.19 0.04 14.82
N THR A 176 22.83 0.05 13.65
CA THR A 176 23.01 -1.16 12.84
C THR A 176 24.23 -1.92 13.30
N LYS A 177 24.05 -3.20 13.67
CA LYS A 177 25.14 -4.14 13.90
C LYS A 177 25.21 -5.12 12.73
N LEU A 178 26.34 -5.17 12.05
CA LEU A 178 26.62 -6.23 11.07
C LEU A 178 26.97 -7.54 11.81
N PRO A 179 26.60 -8.70 11.26
CA PRO A 179 26.88 -10.01 11.86
C PRO A 179 28.39 -10.26 12.00
#